data_AF-A0A7J5CAD5-F1
#
_entry.id   AF-A0A7J5CAD5-F1
#
_cell.length_a   1.000
_cell.length_b   1.000
_cell.length_c   1.000
_cell.angle_alpha   90.00
_cell.angle_beta   90.00
_cell.angle_gamma   90.00
#
_symmetry.space_group_name_H-M   'P 1'
#
loop_
_entity.id
_entity.type
_entity.pdbx_description
1 polymer ?
#
loop_
_entity_poly.entity_id
_entity_poly.type
_entity_poly.pdbx_seq_one_letter_code
_entity_poly.pdbx_strand_id
1 'polypeptide(L)'
;MLAVGALLLGLCCCGAFTYNGWYQPRQLQEQRTEMVDDAGVPAGFTSSGVAADENTAGATYKLVCQRGACPVDVAQSLQAWLANAGLPIAVDRMRTCLADPGIPTCGVFTWKRDGFSMTASVVSVLPRSGRSSVDGSVTVTLSVGWHD
;
A
#
# COMPACT_ATOMS: atom_id res chain seq x y z
N MET A 1 -64.04 -20.56 3.59
CA MET A 1 -62.58 -20.84 3.68
C MET A 1 -61.92 -20.67 2.32
N LEU A 2 -61.84 -19.44 1.78
CA LEU A 2 -61.23 -19.16 0.47
C LEU A 2 -60.82 -17.68 0.36
N ALA A 3 -60.11 -17.16 1.36
CA ALA A 3 -59.57 -15.79 1.30
C ALA A 3 -58.30 -15.58 2.14
N VAL A 4 -57.54 -16.65 2.40
CA VAL A 4 -56.21 -16.56 3.05
C VAL A 4 -55.07 -16.56 2.02
N GLY A 5 -55.37 -16.81 0.74
CA GLY A 5 -54.37 -16.86 -0.33
C GLY A 5 -53.89 -15.49 -0.86
N ALA A 6 -54.56 -14.39 -0.50
CA ALA A 6 -54.24 -13.07 -1.05
C ALA A 6 -53.22 -12.27 -0.23
N LEU A 7 -52.85 -12.74 0.98
CA LEU A 7 -51.89 -12.05 1.86
C LEU A 7 -50.44 -12.53 1.66
N LEU A 8 -50.22 -13.57 0.84
CA LEU A 8 -48.89 -14.09 0.49
C LEU A 8 -48.32 -13.51 -0.82
N LEU A 9 -49.06 -12.66 -1.52
CA LEU A 9 -48.60 -11.99 -2.74
C LEU A 9 -47.99 -10.59 -2.49
N GLY A 10 -47.99 -10.11 -1.24
CA GLY A 10 -47.38 -8.84 -0.84
C GLY A 10 -45.92 -8.92 -0.38
N LEU A 11 -45.36 -10.13 -0.26
CA LEU A 11 -44.01 -10.36 0.30
C LEU A 11 -42.97 -10.86 -0.73
N CYS A 12 -43.34 -11.01 -1.99
CA CYS A 12 -42.46 -11.52 -3.05
C CYS A 12 -41.90 -10.44 -3.99
N CYS A 13 -42.18 -9.15 -3.74
CA CYS A 13 -41.77 -8.05 -4.62
C CYS A 13 -40.86 -6.99 -3.94
N CYS A 14 -40.38 -7.23 -2.72
CA CYS A 14 -39.45 -6.33 -2.03
C CYS A 14 -38.20 -7.10 -1.63
N GLY A 15 -37.13 -6.99 -2.42
CA GLY A 15 -35.85 -7.58 -2.03
C GLY A 15 -34.82 -7.72 -3.14
N ALA A 16 -35.15 -7.45 -4.40
CA ALA A 16 -34.12 -7.10 -5.37
C ALA A 16 -33.74 -5.62 -5.14
N PHE A 17 -33.12 -5.34 -3.98
CA PHE A 17 -32.25 -4.19 -3.88
C PHE A 17 -31.17 -4.43 -4.93
N THR A 18 -31.36 -3.84 -6.10
CA THR A 18 -30.28 -3.49 -7.01
C THR A 18 -29.30 -2.69 -6.15
N TYR A 19 -28.28 -3.38 -5.63
CA TYR A 19 -27.21 -2.75 -4.89
C TYR A 19 -26.57 -1.78 -5.89
N ASN A 20 -26.95 -0.51 -5.77
CA ASN A 20 -26.53 0.54 -6.66
C ASN A 20 -25.01 0.53 -6.64
N GLY A 21 -24.40 0.32 -7.81
CA GLY A 21 -22.95 0.44 -8.04
C GLY A 21 -22.38 1.84 -7.73
N TRP A 22 -23.15 2.73 -7.10
CA TRP A 22 -22.72 4.01 -6.55
C TRP A 22 -22.13 3.89 -5.13
N TYR A 23 -22.53 2.89 -4.33
CA TYR A 23 -22.09 2.73 -2.93
C TYR A 23 -20.80 1.91 -2.84
N GLN A 24 -20.64 0.93 -3.73
CA GLN A 24 -19.46 0.09 -3.85
C GLN A 24 -18.15 0.86 -4.17
N PRO A 25 -18.11 1.86 -5.09
CA PRO A 25 -16.87 2.57 -5.39
C PRO A 25 -16.35 3.41 -4.22
N ARG A 26 -17.23 4.04 -3.41
CA ARG A 26 -16.80 4.80 -2.23
C ARG A 26 -16.27 3.90 -1.12
N GLN A 27 -16.95 2.79 -0.82
CA GLN A 27 -16.51 1.85 0.20
C GLN A 27 -15.16 1.22 -0.16
N LEU A 28 -14.96 0.84 -1.43
CA LEU A 28 -13.68 0.31 -1.90
C LEU A 28 -12.58 1.37 -1.85
N GLN A 29 -12.86 2.64 -2.16
CA GLN A 29 -11.87 3.70 -1.99
C GLN A 29 -11.51 3.95 -0.52
N GLU A 30 -12.49 4.03 0.37
CA GLU A 30 -12.27 4.22 1.80
C GLU A 30 -11.41 3.06 2.36
N GLN A 31 -11.67 1.82 1.96
CA GLN A 31 -10.84 0.66 2.30
C GLN A 31 -9.42 0.75 1.76
N ARG A 32 -9.21 1.21 0.50
CA ARG A 32 -7.86 1.39 -0.05
C ARG A 32 -7.08 2.44 0.73
N THR A 33 -7.71 3.57 1.08
CA THR A 33 -7.09 4.62 1.91
C THR A 33 -6.75 4.08 3.30
N GLU A 34 -7.68 3.36 3.93
CA GLU A 34 -7.46 2.73 5.24
C GLU A 34 -6.30 1.73 5.20
N MET A 35 -6.14 0.96 4.12
CA MET A 35 -4.99 0.05 3.96
C MET A 35 -3.64 0.78 3.85
N VAL A 36 -3.62 1.96 3.22
CA VAL A 36 -2.41 2.80 3.17
C VAL A 36 -2.12 3.41 4.54
N ASP A 37 -3.15 3.88 5.25
CA ASP A 37 -3.03 4.45 6.60
C ASP A 37 -2.59 3.40 7.62
N ASP A 38 -3.14 2.19 7.55
CA ASP A 38 -2.79 1.04 8.40
C ASP A 38 -1.36 0.55 8.17
N ALA A 39 -0.89 0.57 6.91
CA ALA A 39 0.51 0.30 6.61
C ALA A 39 1.44 1.31 7.31
N GLY A 40 0.97 2.53 7.56
CA GLY A 40 1.66 3.57 8.30
C GLY A 40 2.87 4.13 7.55
N VAL A 41 3.73 4.81 8.29
CA VAL A 41 4.94 5.47 7.76
C VAL A 41 6.17 4.67 8.16
N PRO A 42 7.10 4.38 7.24
CA PRO A 42 8.37 3.76 7.61
C PRO A 42 9.17 4.69 8.55
N ALA A 43 9.84 4.12 9.54
CA ALA A 43 10.57 4.88 10.54
C ALA A 43 11.61 5.82 9.90
N GLY A 44 11.59 7.09 10.27
CA GLY A 44 12.51 8.12 9.74
C GLY A 44 12.07 8.76 8.41
N PHE A 45 11.02 8.26 7.77
CA PHE A 45 10.52 8.82 6.51
C PHE A 45 9.52 9.95 6.76
N THR A 46 9.46 10.89 5.83
CA THR A 46 8.41 11.91 5.74
C THR A 46 7.36 11.46 4.72
N SER A 47 6.08 11.54 5.08
CA SER A 47 4.96 11.17 4.19
C SER A 47 4.48 12.36 3.35
N SER A 48 4.11 12.11 2.10
CA SER A 48 3.40 13.06 1.24
C SER A 48 1.90 13.17 1.56
N GLY A 49 1.39 12.33 2.46
CA GLY A 49 -0.04 12.08 2.63
C GLY A 49 -0.58 11.07 1.62
N VAL A 50 -1.76 10.53 1.92
CA VAL A 50 -2.46 9.58 1.04
C VAL A 50 -3.16 10.35 -0.07
N ALA A 51 -2.88 9.95 -1.32
CA ALA A 51 -3.60 10.38 -2.49
C ALA A 51 -4.44 9.21 -3.01
N ALA A 52 -5.71 9.44 -3.31
CA ALA A 52 -6.60 8.46 -3.89
C ALA A 52 -7.15 8.98 -5.23
N ASP A 53 -7.23 8.06 -6.20
CA ASP A 53 -7.97 8.23 -7.44
C ASP A 53 -9.11 7.19 -7.52
N GLU A 54 -9.82 7.14 -8.65
CA GLU A 54 -10.96 6.25 -8.83
C GLU A 54 -10.64 4.76 -8.59
N ASN A 55 -9.42 4.33 -8.91
CA ASN A 55 -9.02 2.93 -8.97
C ASN A 55 -7.85 2.57 -8.03
N THR A 56 -7.17 3.57 -7.48
CA THR A 56 -6.00 3.37 -6.63
C THR A 56 -5.96 4.33 -5.46
N ALA A 57 -5.35 3.92 -4.35
CA ALA A 57 -4.91 4.83 -3.29
C ALA A 57 -3.44 4.57 -3.00
N GLY A 58 -2.68 5.60 -2.66
CA GLY A 58 -1.27 5.44 -2.37
C GLY A 58 -0.65 6.62 -1.65
N ALA A 59 0.53 6.39 -1.09
CA ALA A 59 1.31 7.41 -0.42
C ALA A 59 2.78 7.27 -0.79
N THR A 60 3.48 8.40 -0.87
CA THR A 60 4.92 8.45 -1.08
C THR A 60 5.63 8.88 0.19
N TYR A 61 6.66 8.13 0.54
CA TYR A 61 7.48 8.31 1.72
C TYR A 61 8.90 8.64 1.28
N LYS A 62 9.50 9.66 1.87
CA LYS A 62 10.86 10.09 1.55
C LYS A 62 11.74 10.13 2.79
N LEU A 63 12.92 9.53 2.69
CA LEU A 63 14.02 9.64 3.63
C LEU A 63 15.18 10.38 2.97
N VAL A 64 15.77 11.33 3.70
CA VAL A 64 16.98 12.03 3.28
C VAL A 64 18.14 11.56 4.15
N CYS A 65 19.23 11.13 3.50
CA CYS A 65 20.45 10.70 4.15
C CYS A 65 21.53 11.77 3.94
N GLN A 66 21.75 12.61 4.94
CA GLN A 66 22.71 13.71 4.81
C GLN A 66 24.14 13.20 4.85
N ARG A 67 24.98 13.67 3.92
CA ARG A 67 26.42 13.36 3.85
C ARG A 67 26.71 11.84 3.93
N GLY A 68 25.88 11.05 3.25
CA GLY A 68 25.98 9.60 3.22
C GLY A 68 25.63 8.86 4.53
N ALA A 69 25.06 9.55 5.53
CA ALA A 69 24.54 8.94 6.75
C ALA A 69 23.01 9.06 6.78
N CYS A 70 22.31 7.93 6.86
CA CYS A 70 20.88 7.89 7.08
C CYS A 70 20.58 7.94 8.58
N PRO A 71 19.50 8.62 9.03
CA PRO A 71 19.15 8.72 10.45
C PRO A 71 18.65 7.40 11.05
N VAL A 72 18.38 6.39 10.22
CA VAL A 72 17.85 5.07 10.59
C VAL A 72 18.53 3.98 9.76
N ASP A 73 18.45 2.72 10.21
CA ASP A 73 18.72 1.55 9.35
C ASP A 73 17.59 1.46 8.31
N VAL A 74 17.89 1.92 7.09
CA VAL A 74 16.93 1.95 5.98
C VAL A 74 16.37 0.57 5.67
N ALA A 75 17.22 -0.47 5.67
CA ALA A 75 16.79 -1.81 5.31
C ALA A 75 15.82 -2.38 6.34
N GLN A 76 16.11 -2.17 7.63
CA GLN A 76 15.25 -2.62 8.71
C GLN A 76 13.96 -1.80 8.77
N SER A 77 14.04 -0.48 8.57
CA SER A 77 12.87 0.40 8.54
C SER A 77 11.89 0.03 7.41
N LEU A 78 12.39 -0.16 6.18
CA LEU A 78 11.59 -0.59 5.04
C LEU A 78 11.05 -2.01 5.19
N GLN A 79 11.86 -2.93 5.71
CA GLN A 79 11.40 -4.30 5.93
C GLN A 79 10.26 -4.36 6.94
N ALA A 80 10.39 -3.68 8.08
CA ALA A 80 9.35 -3.68 9.11
C ALA A 80 8.04 -3.06 8.59
N TRP A 81 8.16 -1.95 7.85
CA TRP A 81 7.02 -1.29 7.21
C TRP A 81 6.34 -2.17 6.15
N LEU A 82 7.10 -2.81 5.26
CA LEU A 82 6.55 -3.75 4.26
C LEU A 82 5.88 -4.97 4.93
N ALA A 83 6.47 -5.49 6.00
CA ALA A 83 5.89 -6.58 6.77
C ALA A 83 4.56 -6.16 7.42
N ASN A 84 4.49 -4.94 7.98
CA ASN A 84 3.25 -4.36 8.50
C ASN A 84 2.19 -4.19 7.39
N ALA A 85 2.61 -3.81 6.19
CA ALA A 85 1.74 -3.72 5.01
C ALA A 85 1.32 -5.09 4.44
N GLY A 86 1.77 -6.20 5.03
CA GLY A 86 1.39 -7.56 4.66
C GLY A 86 2.34 -8.28 3.69
N LEU A 87 3.49 -7.68 3.35
CA LEU A 87 4.52 -8.33 2.52
C LEU A 87 5.58 -9.03 3.39
N PRO A 88 5.62 -10.38 3.42
CA PRO A 88 6.67 -11.10 4.13
C PRO A 88 8.00 -11.00 3.36
N ILE A 89 8.87 -10.10 3.79
CA ILE A 89 10.22 -9.93 3.24
C ILE A 89 11.27 -9.99 4.35
N ALA A 90 12.36 -10.72 4.10
CA ALA A 90 13.50 -10.81 5.00
C ALA A 90 14.35 -9.53 4.93
N VAL A 91 14.89 -9.09 6.07
CA VAL A 91 15.73 -7.89 6.14
C VAL A 91 16.98 -8.01 5.27
N ASP A 92 17.57 -9.21 5.17
CA ASP A 92 18.76 -9.42 4.34
C ASP A 92 18.46 -9.26 2.85
N ARG A 93 17.27 -9.64 2.40
CA ARG A 93 16.82 -9.36 1.03
C ARG A 93 16.70 -7.86 0.79
N MET A 94 16.16 -7.11 1.76
CA MET A 94 16.08 -5.65 1.65
C MET A 94 17.46 -5.00 1.62
N ARG A 95 18.42 -5.49 2.43
CA ARG A 95 19.82 -5.04 2.39
C ARG A 95 20.46 -5.29 1.03
N THR A 96 20.27 -6.47 0.45
CA THR A 96 20.75 -6.78 -0.90
C THR A 96 20.15 -5.82 -1.93
N CYS A 97 18.85 -5.55 -1.83
CA CYS A 97 18.15 -4.64 -2.73
C CYS A 97 18.65 -3.19 -2.66
N LEU A 98 18.98 -2.71 -1.46
CA LEU A 98 19.51 -1.36 -1.29
C LEU A 98 21.00 -1.25 -1.66
N ALA A 99 21.75 -2.34 -1.55
CA ALA A 99 23.16 -2.39 -1.95
C ALA A 99 23.32 -2.38 -3.48
N ASP A 100 22.38 -3.01 -4.19
CA ASP A 100 22.36 -3.04 -5.66
C ASP A 100 20.95 -2.73 -6.20
N PRO A 101 20.61 -1.44 -6.38
CA PRO A 101 19.31 -1.03 -6.91
C PRO A 101 19.12 -1.42 -8.39
N GLY A 102 20.16 -1.90 -9.07
CA GLY A 102 20.07 -2.41 -10.44
C GLY A 102 19.37 -3.77 -10.55
N ILE A 103 19.12 -4.44 -9.42
CA ILE A 103 18.42 -5.72 -9.39
C ILE A 103 16.91 -5.47 -9.66
N PRO A 104 16.33 -6.03 -10.74
CA PRO A 104 14.96 -5.71 -11.14
C PRO A 104 13.90 -6.09 -10.09
N THR A 105 14.17 -7.11 -9.26
CA THR A 105 13.24 -7.58 -8.21
C THR A 105 13.26 -6.75 -6.92
N CYS A 106 14.06 -5.67 -6.91
CA CYS A 106 14.30 -4.82 -5.74
C CYS A 106 13.69 -3.42 -5.86
N GLY A 107 13.29 -3.02 -7.07
CA GLY A 107 12.65 -1.73 -7.31
C GLY A 107 11.14 -1.74 -7.14
N VAL A 108 10.48 -2.89 -7.35
CA VAL A 108 9.01 -3.02 -7.26
C VAL A 108 8.65 -4.34 -6.60
N PHE A 109 7.76 -4.27 -5.61
CA PHE A 109 7.19 -5.42 -4.90
C PHE A 109 5.69 -5.42 -5.09
N THR A 110 5.11 -6.55 -5.48
CA THR A 110 3.67 -6.70 -5.68
C THR A 110 3.17 -7.91 -4.90
N TRP A 111 2.08 -7.74 -4.14
CA TRP A 111 1.43 -8.81 -3.38
C TRP A 111 -0.08 -8.57 -3.28
N LYS A 112 -0.80 -9.49 -2.64
CA LYS A 112 -2.22 -9.33 -2.34
C LYS A 112 -2.45 -9.24 -0.83
N ARG A 113 -3.35 -8.35 -0.43
CA ARG A 113 -3.84 -8.20 0.95
C ARG A 113 -5.34 -7.95 0.91
N ASP A 114 -6.11 -8.77 1.63
CA ASP A 114 -7.56 -8.61 1.77
C ASP A 114 -8.32 -8.41 0.44
N GLY A 115 -7.90 -9.15 -0.61
CA GLY A 115 -8.47 -9.06 -1.96
C GLY A 115 -7.88 -7.95 -2.85
N PHE A 116 -7.15 -6.99 -2.30
CA PHE A 116 -6.52 -5.90 -3.04
C PHE A 116 -5.11 -6.24 -3.54
N SER A 117 -4.78 -5.74 -4.73
CA SER A 117 -3.41 -5.71 -5.25
C SER A 117 -2.62 -4.58 -4.59
N MET A 118 -1.55 -4.93 -3.89
CA MET A 118 -0.64 -4.00 -3.22
C MET A 118 0.64 -3.90 -4.04
N THR A 119 1.15 -2.69 -4.26
CA THR A 119 2.43 -2.45 -4.93
C THR A 119 3.27 -1.47 -4.12
N ALA A 120 4.51 -1.84 -3.83
CA ALA A 120 5.51 -0.96 -3.25
C ALA A 120 6.67 -0.74 -4.21
N SER A 121 6.98 0.50 -4.53
CA SER A 121 8.11 0.87 -5.38
C SER A 121 9.18 1.54 -4.53
N VAL A 122 10.42 1.06 -4.60
CA VAL A 122 11.56 1.58 -3.85
C VAL A 122 12.57 2.16 -4.82
N VAL A 123 12.81 3.46 -4.71
CA VAL A 123 13.85 4.16 -5.46
C VAL A 123 14.87 4.69 -4.46
N SER A 124 16.09 4.19 -4.52
CA SER A 124 17.17 4.60 -3.63
C SER A 124 18.34 5.19 -4.43
N VAL A 125 18.82 6.32 -3.96
CA VAL A 125 20.08 6.92 -4.38
C VAL A 125 20.92 7.00 -3.13
N LEU A 126 21.55 5.87 -2.79
CA LEU A 126 22.44 5.77 -1.64
C LEU A 126 23.88 5.84 -2.13
N PRO A 127 24.73 6.66 -1.51
CA PRO A 127 26.15 6.60 -1.82
C PRO A 127 26.71 5.23 -1.45
N ARG A 128 27.41 4.59 -2.38
CA ARG A 128 28.15 3.36 -2.10
C ARG A 128 29.15 3.65 -0.98
N SER A 129 29.07 2.85 0.07
CA SER A 129 29.79 2.94 1.35
C SER A 129 31.14 3.67 1.30
N GLY A 130 31.28 4.68 2.17
CA GLY A 130 32.56 5.29 2.55
C GLY A 130 32.68 6.77 2.18
N ARG A 131 32.34 7.65 3.13
CA ARG A 131 32.62 9.11 3.09
C ARG A 131 32.17 9.81 1.80
N SER A 132 30.95 9.55 1.34
CA SER A 132 30.39 10.39 0.28
C SER A 132 29.88 11.69 0.90
N SER A 133 30.38 12.83 0.43
CA SER A 133 29.84 14.16 0.76
C SER A 133 28.49 14.42 0.09
N VAL A 134 28.01 13.49 -0.73
CA VAL A 134 26.77 13.57 -1.48
C VAL A 134 25.62 13.09 -0.61
N ASP A 135 24.55 13.88 -0.57
CA ASP A 135 23.31 13.49 0.08
C ASP A 135 22.65 12.34 -0.67
N GLY A 136 22.23 11.33 0.08
CA GLY A 136 21.43 10.24 -0.43
C GLY A 136 19.95 10.47 -0.18
N SER A 137 19.10 9.75 -0.91
CA SER A 137 17.68 9.70 -0.59
C SER A 137 17.07 8.35 -0.91
N VAL A 138 16.01 8.01 -0.18
CA VAL A 138 15.21 6.82 -0.42
C VAL A 138 13.77 7.27 -0.52
N THR A 139 13.14 6.99 -1.65
CA THR A 139 11.74 7.28 -1.91
C THR A 139 11.02 5.95 -2.07
N VAL A 140 9.95 5.77 -1.30
CA VAL A 140 9.12 4.57 -1.37
C VAL A 140 7.68 4.96 -1.58
N THR A 141 7.02 4.34 -2.55
CA THR A 141 5.61 4.58 -2.83
C THR A 141 4.85 3.29 -2.57
N LEU A 142 3.81 3.35 -1.75
CA LEU A 142 2.83 2.28 -1.59
C LEU A 142 1.59 2.63 -2.40
N SER A 143 1.05 1.68 -3.15
CA SER A 143 -0.24 1.80 -3.81
C SER A 143 -1.09 0.55 -3.61
N VAL A 144 -2.39 0.77 -3.47
CA VAL A 144 -3.45 -0.22 -3.34
C VAL A 144 -4.34 -0.06 -4.57
N GLY A 145 -4.41 -1.09 -5.40
CA GLY A 145 -5.09 -1.05 -6.70
C GLY A 145 -6.39 -1.83 -6.72
N TRP A 146 -6.55 -2.62 -7.78
CA TRP A 146 -7.74 -3.45 -8.02
C TRP A 146 -8.00 -4.47 -6.90
N HIS A 147 -9.28 -4.70 -6.63
CA HIS A 147 -9.78 -5.75 -5.74
C HIS A 147 -10.37 -6.86 -6.62
N ASP A 148 -9.86 -8.08 -6.46
CA ASP A 148 -10.34 -9.29 -7.16
C ASP A 148 -11.37 -10.05 -6.32
#